data_AF-A0A2A2VAK9-F1
#
_entry.id   AF-A0A2A2VAK9-F1
#
_cell.length_a   1.000
_cell.length_b   1.000
_cell.length_c   1.000
_cell.angle_alpha   90.00
_cell.angle_beta   90.00
_cell.angle_gamma   90.00
#
_symmetry.space_group_name_H-M   'P 1'
#
loop_
_entity.id
_entity.type
_entity.pdbx_description
1 polymer ?
#
loop_
_entity_poly.entity_id
_entity_poly.type
_entity_poly.pdbx_seq_one_letter_code
_entity_poly.pdbx_strand_id
1 'polypeptide(L)'
;MIKKTESGDMVGYRRPPVGTRFKKGRSGNPRGRPKKNRQEFQPGKILQSIDSEELVVNINGKPIRMSKAEIQFRQMFTKAIKGDMNAARIIAKLAKQYFGPEAEGPPEIEFIVAPAGTAHAAKS
;
A
#
# COMPACT_ATOMS: atom_id res chain seq x y z
N MET A 1 5.04 -2.68 -63.68
CA MET A 1 3.79 -2.50 -64.45
C MET A 1 2.90 -1.49 -63.73
N ILE A 2 2.45 -0.45 -64.44
CA ILE A 2 1.48 0.53 -63.95
C ILE A 2 0.10 0.03 -64.38
N LYS A 3 -0.87 -0.04 -63.46
CA LYS A 3 -2.26 -0.44 -63.76
C LYS A 3 -3.16 0.78 -63.72
N LYS A 4 -4.03 0.94 -64.71
CA LYS A 4 -5.04 2.01 -64.76
C LYS A 4 -6.28 1.55 -63.98
N THR A 5 -6.80 2.37 -63.08
CA THR A 5 -8.07 2.10 -62.36
C THR A 5 -9.26 2.58 -63.19
N GLU A 6 -10.47 2.11 -62.86
CA GLU A 6 -11.73 2.51 -63.51
C GLU A 6 -11.99 4.03 -63.43
N SER A 7 -11.42 4.71 -62.43
CA SER A 7 -11.43 6.18 -62.27
C SER A 7 -10.44 6.92 -63.17
N GLY A 8 -9.65 6.23 -63.99
CA GLY A 8 -8.63 6.82 -64.86
C GLY A 8 -7.26 7.05 -64.20
N ASP A 9 -7.10 6.74 -62.91
CA ASP A 9 -5.85 6.95 -62.17
C ASP A 9 -4.83 5.81 -62.40
N MET A 10 -3.54 6.16 -62.41
CA MET A 10 -2.44 5.19 -62.55
C MET A 10 -1.92 4.72 -61.18
N VAL A 11 -1.99 3.42 -60.92
CA VAL A 11 -1.49 2.75 -59.70
C VAL A 11 -0.18 2.01 -60.00
N GLY A 12 0.80 2.09 -59.09
CA GLY A 12 2.12 1.47 -59.26
C GLY A 12 3.02 1.62 -58.03
N TYR A 13 4.30 1.27 -58.18
CA TYR A 13 5.28 1.43 -57.10
C TYR A 13 5.33 2.88 -56.62
N ARG A 14 5.22 3.09 -55.29
CA ARG A 14 5.10 4.42 -54.64
C ARG A 14 3.90 5.27 -55.09
N ARG A 15 2.90 4.66 -55.76
CA ARG A 15 1.67 5.31 -56.23
C ARG A 15 0.44 4.52 -55.77
N PRO A 16 0.05 4.61 -54.48
CA PRO A 16 -1.12 3.91 -53.96
C PRO A 16 -2.42 4.45 -54.59
N PRO A 17 -3.50 3.66 -54.70
CA PRO A 17 -4.78 4.11 -55.26
C PRO A 17 -5.33 5.35 -54.55
N VAL A 18 -5.89 6.31 -55.30
CA VAL A 18 -6.37 7.58 -54.74
C VAL A 18 -7.50 7.37 -53.73
N GLY A 19 -8.44 6.45 -54.01
CA GLY A 19 -9.60 6.18 -53.17
C GLY A 19 -9.27 5.64 -51.77
N THR A 20 -8.08 5.05 -51.56
CA THR A 20 -7.67 4.47 -50.27
C THR A 20 -6.62 5.32 -49.53
N ARG A 21 -6.18 6.44 -50.11
CA ARG A 21 -5.24 7.36 -49.46
C ARG A 21 -5.91 8.06 -48.28
N PHE A 22 -5.17 8.27 -47.20
CA PHE A 22 -5.62 9.16 -46.14
C PHE A 22 -5.73 10.60 -46.66
N LYS A 23 -6.82 11.28 -46.30
CA LYS A 23 -7.02 12.69 -46.65
C LYS A 23 -6.01 13.54 -45.87
N LYS A 24 -5.36 14.50 -46.54
CA LYS A 24 -4.44 15.45 -45.91
C LYS A 24 -5.16 16.14 -44.73
N GLY A 25 -4.53 16.17 -43.56
CA GLY A 25 -5.10 16.76 -42.34
C GLY A 25 -6.03 15.85 -41.54
N ARG A 26 -6.31 14.61 -42.00
CA ARG A 26 -7.13 13.64 -41.26
C ARG A 26 -6.34 12.36 -40.98
N SER A 27 -6.09 12.07 -39.71
CA SER A 27 -5.53 10.78 -39.28
C SER A 27 -6.48 9.64 -39.68
N GLY A 28 -5.91 8.53 -40.18
CA GLY A 28 -6.65 7.29 -40.42
C GLY A 28 -7.23 6.65 -39.15
N ASN A 29 -6.67 7.02 -38.00
CA ASN A 29 -7.24 6.72 -36.69
C ASN A 29 -7.57 8.04 -35.96
N PRO A 30 -8.78 8.60 -36.14
CA PRO A 30 -9.20 9.84 -35.50
C PRO A 30 -9.20 9.78 -33.97
N ARG A 31 -9.42 8.59 -33.40
CA ARG A 31 -9.38 8.38 -31.94
C ARG A 31 -7.96 8.30 -31.40
N GLY A 32 -6.97 8.18 -32.28
CA GLY A 32 -5.59 7.96 -31.91
C GLY A 32 -5.40 6.70 -31.06
N ARG A 33 -4.25 6.62 -30.40
CA ARG A 33 -4.02 5.62 -29.36
C ARG A 33 -4.81 6.01 -28.12
N PRO A 34 -5.56 5.08 -27.48
CA PRO A 34 -6.21 5.36 -26.20
C PRO A 34 -5.20 5.90 -25.18
N LYS A 35 -5.59 6.91 -24.40
CA LYS A 35 -4.76 7.39 -23.29
C LYS A 35 -4.59 6.23 -22.29
N LYS A 36 -3.36 5.99 -21.83
CA LYS A 36 -3.09 4.99 -20.80
C LYS A 36 -3.81 5.44 -19.53
N ASN A 37 -4.80 4.67 -19.08
CA ASN A 37 -5.38 4.85 -17.76
C ASN A 37 -4.26 4.59 -16.74
N ARG A 38 -3.70 5.67 -16.18
CA ARG A 38 -2.83 5.54 -15.02
C ARG A 38 -3.75 5.12 -13.89
N GLN A 39 -3.62 3.89 -13.40
CA GLN A 39 -4.23 3.53 -12.12
C GLN A 39 -3.82 4.60 -11.12
N GLU A 40 -4.80 5.24 -10.50
CA GLU A 40 -4.53 6.25 -9.49
C GLU A 40 -3.72 5.60 -8.37
N PHE A 41 -2.57 6.17 -8.07
CA PHE A 41 -1.78 5.73 -6.94
C PHE A 41 -2.54 6.09 -5.66
N GLN A 42 -3.04 5.07 -4.96
CA GLN A 42 -3.87 5.21 -3.76
C GLN A 42 -3.08 4.72 -2.53
N PRO A 43 -2.18 5.54 -1.98
CA PRO A 43 -1.27 5.13 -0.91
C PRO A 43 -2.01 4.65 0.34
N GLY A 44 -3.18 5.23 0.65
CA GLY A 44 -4.00 4.80 1.78
C GLY A 44 -4.48 3.34 1.66
N LYS A 45 -4.84 2.89 0.45
CA LYS A 45 -5.26 1.50 0.23
C LYS A 45 -4.09 0.53 0.35
N ILE A 46 -2.91 0.93 -0.14
CA ILE A 46 -1.69 0.13 -0.02
C ILE A 46 -1.28 0.01 1.45
N LEU A 47 -1.36 1.12 2.21
CA LEU A 47 -1.07 1.12 3.63
C LEU A 47 -2.05 0.21 4.38
N GLN A 48 -3.35 0.37 4.13
CA GLN A 48 -4.39 -0.46 4.76
C GLN A 48 -4.22 -1.95 4.42
N SER A 49 -3.87 -2.29 3.17
CA SER A 49 -3.64 -3.69 2.81
C SER A 49 -2.45 -4.26 3.57
N ILE A 50 -1.34 -3.51 3.68
CA ILE A 50 -0.16 -3.93 4.43
C ILE A 50 -0.49 -4.12 5.91
N ASP A 51 -1.19 -3.17 6.51
CA ASP A 51 -1.59 -3.21 7.92
C ASP A 51 -2.50 -4.41 8.24
N SER A 52 -3.32 -4.81 7.27
CA SER A 52 -4.26 -5.93 7.39
C SER A 52 -3.63 -7.30 7.15
N GLU A 53 -2.40 -7.37 6.60
CA GLU A 53 -1.71 -8.63 6.41
C GLU A 53 -1.42 -9.32 7.75
N GLU A 54 -1.66 -10.64 7.81
CA GLU A 54 -1.40 -11.43 9.00
C GLU A 54 0.01 -12.03 8.99
N LEU A 55 0.67 -12.00 10.14
CA LEU A 55 1.94 -12.66 10.38
C LEU A 55 1.80 -13.65 11.55
N VAL A 56 2.61 -14.71 11.55
CA VAL A 56 2.78 -15.59 12.70
C VAL A 56 3.88 -15.00 13.58
N VAL A 57 3.54 -14.66 14.82
CA VAL A 57 4.49 -14.16 15.83
C VAL A 57 4.54 -15.16 16.98
N ASN A 58 5.74 -15.39 17.53
CA ASN A 58 5.90 -16.26 18.69
C ASN A 58 5.75 -15.45 19.97
N ILE A 59 4.76 -15.78 20.80
CA ILE A 59 4.52 -15.16 22.11
C ILE A 59 4.58 -16.27 23.16
N ASN A 60 5.55 -16.18 24.07
CA ASN A 60 5.76 -17.18 25.14
C ASN A 60 5.86 -18.62 24.61
N GLY A 61 6.56 -18.81 23.49
CA GLY A 61 6.77 -20.12 22.87
C GLY A 61 5.58 -20.64 22.06
N LYS A 62 4.48 -19.89 21.98
CA LYS A 62 3.30 -20.24 21.17
C LYS A 62 3.24 -19.38 19.90
N PRO A 63 3.13 -19.98 18.70
CA PRO A 63 2.90 -19.24 17.48
C PRO A 63 1.45 -18.72 17.47
N ILE A 64 1.29 -17.41 17.32
CA ILE A 64 0.01 -16.71 17.26
C ILE A 64 -0.06 -15.92 15.96
N ARG A 65 -1.17 -16.03 15.23
CA ARG A 65 -1.42 -15.21 14.04
C ARG A 65 -2.06 -13.88 14.44
N MET A 66 -1.53 -12.79 13.93
CA MET A 66 -2.04 -11.44 14.17
C MET A 66 -1.71 -10.50 13.01
N SER A 67 -2.51 -9.44 12.86
CA SER A 67 -2.28 -8.44 11.82
C SER A 67 -1.02 -7.61 12.09
N LYS A 68 -0.40 -7.09 11.03
CA LYS A 68 0.75 -6.16 11.17
C LYS A 68 0.39 -4.93 11.99
N ALA A 69 -0.83 -4.39 11.81
CA ALA A 69 -1.31 -3.27 12.61
C ALA A 69 -1.29 -3.59 14.11
N GLU A 70 -1.83 -4.74 14.51
CA GLU A 70 -1.85 -5.15 15.92
C GLU A 70 -0.44 -5.32 16.49
N ILE A 71 0.45 -5.98 15.73
CA ILE A 71 1.86 -6.15 16.13
C ILE A 71 2.52 -4.79 16.33
N GLN A 72 2.32 -3.86 15.39
CA GLN A 72 2.88 -2.52 15.43
C GLN A 72 2.40 -1.76 16.67
N PHE A 73 1.11 -1.81 16.99
CA PHE A 73 0.58 -1.17 18.20
C PHE A 73 1.19 -1.77 19.46
N ARG A 74 1.23 -3.10 19.60
CA ARG A 74 1.85 -3.77 20.76
C ARG A 74 3.31 -3.35 20.95
N GLN A 75 4.08 -3.30 19.87
CA GLN A 75 5.47 -2.85 19.90
C GLN A 75 5.60 -1.36 20.27
N MET A 76 4.68 -0.53 19.79
CA MET A 76 4.64 0.90 20.10
C MET A 76 4.35 1.15 21.59
N PHE A 77 3.37 0.45 22.17
CA PHE A 77 3.11 0.47 23.61
C PHE A 77 4.32 -0.01 24.40
N THR A 78 4.97 -1.08 23.96
CA THR A 78 6.19 -1.60 24.62
C THR A 78 7.32 -0.55 24.63
N LYS A 79 7.51 0.18 23.53
CA LYS A 79 8.49 1.29 23.48
C LYS A 79 8.12 2.43 24.41
N ALA A 80 6.86 2.83 24.44
CA ALA A 80 6.38 3.89 25.35
C ALA A 80 6.58 3.51 26.82
N ILE A 81 6.26 2.26 27.21
CA ILE A 81 6.50 1.73 28.56
C ILE A 81 7.99 1.78 28.92
N LYS A 82 8.88 1.56 27.95
CA LYS A 82 10.34 1.67 28.11
C LYS A 82 10.87 3.11 28.14
N GLY A 83 10.00 4.12 28.08
CA GLY A 83 10.38 5.54 28.19
C GLY A 83 10.53 6.29 26.86
N ASP A 84 10.15 5.69 25.72
CA ASP A 84 10.13 6.41 24.44
C ASP A 84 9.00 7.44 24.41
N MET A 85 9.35 8.70 24.69
CA MET A 85 8.42 9.83 24.75
C MET A 85 7.75 10.14 23.40
N ASN A 86 8.37 9.80 22.27
CA ASN A 86 7.74 9.98 20.96
C ASN A 86 6.64 8.95 20.75
N ALA A 87 6.91 7.68 21.09
CA ALA A 87 5.89 6.62 21.06
C ALA A 87 4.72 6.96 22.00
N ALA A 88 5.01 7.42 23.22
CA ALA A 88 3.99 7.84 24.17
C ALA A 88 3.12 8.99 23.63
N ARG A 89 3.72 10.00 22.98
CA ARG A 89 2.98 11.11 22.36
C ARG A 89 2.07 10.64 21.21
N ILE A 90 2.53 9.71 20.37
CA ILE A 90 1.71 9.16 19.29
C ILE A 90 0.51 8.40 19.88
N ILE A 91 0.74 7.56 20.88
CA ILE A 91 -0.33 6.82 21.57
C ILE A 91 -1.34 7.79 22.19
N ALA A 92 -0.88 8.82 22.92
CA ALA A 92 -1.77 9.82 23.53
C ALA A 92 -2.64 10.56 22.49
N LYS A 93 -2.09 10.85 21.31
CA LYS A 93 -2.84 11.44 20.20
C LYS A 93 -3.92 10.50 19.67
N LEU A 94 -3.59 9.21 19.50
CA LEU A 94 -4.54 8.20 19.04
C LEU A 94 -5.63 7.95 20.10
N ALA A 95 -5.26 7.84 21.37
CA ALA A 95 -6.18 7.69 22.48
C ALA A 95 -7.23 8.81 22.50
N LYS A 96 -6.82 10.07 22.32
CA LYS A 96 -7.77 11.20 22.19
C LYS A 96 -8.78 11.05 21.05
N GLN A 97 -8.42 10.34 19.98
CA GLN A 97 -9.27 10.17 18.80
C GLN A 97 -10.20 8.96 18.91
N TYR A 98 -9.77 7.89 19.58
CA TYR A 98 -10.48 6.60 19.58
C TYR A 98 -11.00 6.17 20.94
N PHE A 99 -10.45 6.67 22.05
CA PHE A 99 -10.93 6.36 23.40
C PHE A 99 -12.01 7.39 23.77
N GLY A 100 -13.27 6.97 23.72
CA GLY A 100 -14.42 7.74 24.21
C GLY A 100 -14.60 7.61 25.74
N PRO A 101 -15.53 8.37 26.34
CA PRO A 101 -15.84 8.26 27.78
C PRO A 101 -16.44 6.91 28.19
N GLU A 102 -16.91 6.09 27.25
CA GLU A 102 -17.44 4.73 27.48
C GLU A 102 -16.45 3.61 27.13
N ALA A 103 -15.15 3.86 27.25
CA ALA A 103 -14.21 2.74 27.37
C ALA A 103 -14.40 2.14 28.76
N GLU A 104 -15.30 1.16 28.91
CA GLU A 104 -15.28 0.27 30.08
C GLU A 104 -13.83 -0.19 30.25
N GLY A 105 -13.21 0.31 31.31
CA GLY A 105 -11.78 0.15 31.53
C GLY A 105 -11.41 -1.33 31.54
N PRO A 106 -10.18 -1.68 31.15
CA PRO A 106 -9.74 -3.04 31.36
C PRO A 106 -9.92 -3.39 32.86
N PRO A 107 -10.37 -4.61 33.21
CA PRO A 107 -10.42 -5.04 34.60
C PRO A 107 -9.03 -4.80 35.19
N GLU A 108 -8.97 -4.10 36.33
CA GLU A 108 -7.76 -3.63 37.03
C GLU A 108 -6.53 -4.49 36.70
N ILE A 109 -5.75 -4.07 35.71
CA ILE A 109 -4.53 -4.80 35.33
C ILE A 109 -3.46 -4.35 36.31
N GLU A 110 -3.20 -5.17 37.32
CA GLU A 110 -2.01 -5.05 38.16
C GLU A 110 -0.76 -5.24 37.29
N PHE A 111 -0.06 -4.14 37.02
CA PHE A 111 1.23 -4.18 36.34
C PHE A 111 2.28 -4.75 37.30
N ILE A 112 2.53 -6.06 37.25
CA ILE A 112 3.73 -6.64 37.86
C ILE A 112 4.93 -6.27 36.98
N VAL A 113 5.59 -5.16 37.33
CA VAL A 113 6.90 -4.83 36.79
C VAL A 113 7.89 -5.83 37.38
N ALA A 114 8.17 -6.90 36.64
CA ALA A 114 9.24 -7.83 37.02
C ALA A 114 10.58 -7.07 37.00
N PRO A 115 11.30 -6.97 38.14
CA PRO A 115 12.62 -6.34 38.15
C PRO A 115 13.54 -7.13 37.22
N ALA A 116 14.31 -6.42 36.41
CA ALA A 116 15.33 -7.03 35.57
C ALA A 116 16.22 -7.91 36.47
N GLY A 117 16.21 -9.21 36.21
CA GLY A 117 16.84 -10.21 37.06
C GLY A 117 18.26 -9.80 37.42
N THR A 118 18.50 -9.74 38.73
CA THR A 118 19.81 -9.78 39.35
C THR A 118 20.65 -10.86 38.70
N ALA A 119 21.70 -10.47 37.97
CA ALA A 119 22.75 -11.40 37.58
C ALA A 119 23.33 -12.01 38.87
N HIS A 120 23.17 -13.31 39.03
CA HIS A 120 23.84 -14.05 40.09
C HIS A 120 25.36 -13.89 39.93
N ALA A 121 25.97 -13.20 40.89
CA ALA A 121 27.38 -13.35 41.18
C ALA A 121 27.60 -14.75 41.76
N ALA A 122 28.01 -15.70 40.91
CA ALA A 122 28.65 -16.93 41.37
C ALA A 122 30.15 -16.64 41.52
N LYS A 123 30.57 -16.38 42.76
CA LYS A 123 31.96 -16.57 43.18
C LYS A 123 32.07 -17.99 43.74
N SER A 124 32.90 -18.82 43.11
CA SER A 124 33.84 -19.75 43.75
C SER A 124 34.81 -20.25 42.69
#